data_AF-A0A076MSN8-F1
#
_entry.id   AF-A0A076MSN8-F1
#
_cell.length_a   1.000
_cell.length_b   1.000
_cell.length_c   1.000
_cell.angle_alpha   90.00
_cell.angle_beta   90.00
_cell.angle_gamma   90.00
#
_symmetry.space_group_name_H-M   'P 1'
#
loop_
_entity.id
_entity.type
_entity.pdbx_description
1 polymer ?
#
loop_
_entity_poly.entity_id
_entity_poly.type
_entity_poly.pdbx_seq_one_letter_code
_entity_poly.pdbx_strand_id
1 'polypeptide(L)'
;MVDFDALAAELRGLRDSVAGVPDTVVAAVDGNCIFADADESIDPAKISALAAADLGIARQASELAGQGSLNQTVAFSSDSYLAV
;
A
#
# COMPACT_ATOMS: atom_id res chain seq x y z
N MET A 1 -20.14 -11.52 -2.67
CA MET A 1 -18.80 -12.11 -2.85
C MET A 1 -17.99 -11.10 -3.63
N VAL A 2 -16.74 -10.81 -3.23
CA VAL A 2 -15.89 -9.85 -3.95
C VAL A 2 -15.51 -10.45 -5.29
N ASP A 3 -15.57 -9.64 -6.35
CA ASP A 3 -15.13 -10.01 -7.70
C ASP A 3 -13.67 -9.57 -7.88
N PHE A 4 -12.75 -10.53 -7.75
CA PHE A 4 -11.32 -10.27 -7.85
C PHE A 4 -10.85 -9.98 -9.27
N ASP A 5 -11.58 -10.45 -10.30
CA ASP A 5 -11.22 -10.18 -11.69
C ASP A 5 -11.55 -8.72 -12.04
N ALA A 6 -12.70 -8.22 -11.59
CA ALA A 6 -13.05 -6.81 -11.71
C ALA A 6 -12.07 -5.90 -10.94
N LEU A 7 -11.66 -6.30 -9.72
CA LEU A 7 -10.66 -5.58 -8.93
C LEU A 7 -9.30 -5.54 -9.64
N ALA A 8 -8.87 -6.66 -10.22
CA ALA A 8 -7.62 -6.74 -10.97
C ALA A 8 -7.62 -5.82 -12.20
N ALA A 9 -8.74 -5.79 -12.93
CA ALA A 9 -8.89 -4.91 -14.08
C ALA A 9 -8.82 -3.43 -13.70
N GLU A 10 -9.49 -3.04 -12.61
CA GLU A 10 -9.47 -1.66 -12.11
C GLU A 10 -8.07 -1.23 -11.66
N LEU A 11 -7.37 -2.06 -10.87
CA LEU A 11 -6.04 -1.74 -10.38
C LEU A 11 -5.00 -1.66 -11.51
N ARG A 12 -5.14 -2.51 -12.54
CA ARG A 12 -4.34 -2.38 -13.78
C ARG A 12 -4.63 -1.07 -14.50
N GLY A 13 -5.90 -0.69 -14.64
CA GLY A 13 -6.28 0.60 -15.23
C GLY A 13 -5.72 1.80 -14.45
N LEU A 14 -5.66 1.71 -13.12
CA LEU A 14 -5.03 2.73 -12.29
C LEU A 14 -3.51 2.77 -12.49
N ARG A 15 -2.83 1.62 -12.53
CA ARG A 15 -1.39 1.53 -12.83
C ARG A 15 -1.05 2.16 -14.18
N ASP A 16 -1.85 1.87 -15.20
CA ASP A 16 -1.63 2.37 -16.56
C ASP A 16 -1.92 3.87 -16.69
N SER A 17 -2.78 4.43 -15.83
CA SER A 17 -3.14 5.85 -15.84
C SER A 17 -2.27 6.73 -14.93
N VAL A 18 -1.62 6.14 -13.93
CA VAL A 18 -0.76 6.86 -12.98
C VAL A 18 0.71 6.58 -13.29
N ALA A 19 1.34 7.53 -14.01
CA ALA A 19 2.75 7.46 -14.33
C ALA A 19 3.61 7.31 -13.05
N GLY A 20 4.47 6.29 -13.01
CA GLY A 20 5.41 6.07 -11.91
C GLY A 20 4.89 5.15 -10.79
N VAL A 21 3.71 4.53 -10.94
CA VAL A 21 3.25 3.46 -10.03
C VAL A 21 3.46 2.11 -10.71
N PRO A 22 4.58 1.40 -10.45
CA PRO A 22 4.85 0.12 -11.09
C PRO A 22 4.10 -1.04 -10.47
N ASP A 23 3.71 -0.94 -9.19
CA ASP A 23 3.20 -2.02 -8.35
C ASP A 23 2.12 -1.52 -7.39
N THR A 24 1.12 -2.35 -7.11
CA THR A 24 0.03 -2.04 -6.19
C THR A 24 -0.36 -3.26 -5.37
N VAL A 25 -0.58 -3.05 -4.06
CA VAL A 25 -1.06 -4.09 -3.15
C VAL A 25 -2.25 -3.55 -2.37
N VAL A 26 -3.30 -4.37 -2.26
CA VAL A 26 -4.43 -4.13 -1.38
C VAL A 26 -4.30 -5.08 -0.20
N ALA A 27 -4.18 -4.51 1.00
CA ALA A 27 -4.01 -5.25 2.23
C ALA A 27 -5.13 -4.92 3.22
N ALA A 28 -5.45 -5.89 4.08
CA ALA A 28 -6.23 -5.64 5.27
C ALA A 28 -5.40 -4.83 6.29
N VAL A 29 -6.10 -4.18 7.23
CA VAL A 29 -5.47 -3.34 8.27
C VAL A 29 -4.55 -4.11 9.23
N ASP A 30 -4.62 -5.43 9.23
CA ASP A 30 -3.77 -6.34 9.99
C ASP A 30 -2.50 -6.77 9.23
N GLY A 31 -2.33 -6.33 7.98
CA GLY A 31 -1.20 -6.66 7.12
C GLY A 31 -1.37 -7.92 6.29
N ASN A 32 -2.57 -8.54 6.26
CA ASN A 32 -2.85 -9.64 5.34
C ASN A 32 -3.13 -9.12 3.93
N CYS A 33 -2.40 -9.66 2.94
CA CYS A 33 -2.62 -9.34 1.53
C CYS A 33 -3.99 -9.84 1.06
N ILE A 34 -4.81 -8.95 0.50
CA ILE A 34 -6.09 -9.26 -0.14
C ILE A 34 -5.88 -9.47 -1.64
N PHE A 35 -5.10 -8.59 -2.27
CA PHE A 35 -4.82 -8.63 -3.69
C PHE A 35 -3.49 -7.94 -4.00
N ALA A 36 -2.78 -8.39 -5.02
CA ALA A 36 -1.56 -7.78 -5.50
C ALA A 36 -1.50 -7.82 -7.02
N ASP A 37 -1.13 -6.68 -7.59
CA ASP A 37 -0.73 -6.56 -8.98
C ASP A 37 0.66 -5.92 -8.92
N ALA A 38 1.67 -6.79 -8.89
CA ALA A 38 3.05 -6.44 -8.63
C ALA A 38 3.97 -7.39 -9.39
N ASP A 39 5.21 -6.97 -9.63
CA ASP A 39 6.25 -7.82 -10.20
C ASP A 39 6.45 -9.12 -9.39
N GLU A 40 6.81 -10.21 -10.05
CA GLU A 40 7.02 -11.53 -9.42
C GLU A 40 8.11 -11.54 -8.34
N SER A 41 9.04 -10.57 -8.38
CA SER A 41 10.07 -10.41 -7.35
C SER A 41 9.55 -9.82 -6.04
N ILE A 42 8.36 -9.21 -6.04
CA ILE A 42 7.74 -8.62 -4.86
C ILE A 42 6.92 -9.68 -4.12
N ASP A 43 7.21 -9.87 -2.84
CA ASP A 43 6.41 -10.71 -1.95
C ASP A 43 5.27 -9.88 -1.35
N PRO A 44 4.01 -10.07 -1.78
CA PRO A 44 2.92 -9.20 -1.36
C PRO A 44 2.58 -9.35 0.13
N ALA A 45 2.85 -10.51 0.73
CA ALA A 45 2.61 -10.72 2.16
C ALA A 45 3.57 -9.87 2.99
N LYS A 46 4.84 -9.77 2.57
CA LYS A 46 5.83 -8.91 3.24
C LYS A 46 5.51 -7.43 3.10
N ILE A 47 5.16 -6.98 1.88
CA ILE A 47 4.81 -5.57 1.65
C ILE A 47 3.54 -5.19 2.43
N SER A 48 2.53 -6.06 2.45
CA SER A 48 1.29 -5.83 3.22
C SER A 48 1.57 -5.68 4.72
N ALA A 49 2.40 -6.56 5.29
CA ALA A 49 2.78 -6.49 6.69
C ALA A 49 3.58 -5.22 7.02
N LEU A 50 4.53 -4.83 6.15
CA LEU A 50 5.31 -3.61 6.30
C LEU A 50 4.41 -2.36 6.21
N ALA A 51 3.48 -2.32 5.26
CA ALA A 51 2.56 -1.21 5.08
C ALA A 51 1.64 -1.04 6.32
N ALA A 52 1.11 -2.13 6.85
CA ALA A 52 0.30 -2.09 8.08
C ALA A 52 1.11 -1.60 9.30
N ALA A 53 2.38 -2.05 9.41
CA ALA A 53 3.28 -1.60 10.47
C ALA A 53 3.63 -0.11 10.33
N ASP A 54 3.99 0.35 9.13
CA ASP A 54 4.33 1.75 8.86
C ASP A 54 3.13 2.67 9.16
N LEU A 55 1.94 2.31 8.68
CA LEU A 55 0.71 3.05 8.96
C LEU A 55 0.38 3.07 10.45
N GLY A 56 0.62 1.97 11.17
CA GLY A 56 0.45 1.89 12.62
C GLY A 56 1.39 2.83 13.37
N ILE A 57 2.68 2.82 13.02
CA ILE A 57 3.70 3.70 13.62
C ILE A 57 3.39 5.16 13.30
N ALA A 58 3.11 5.49 12.04
CA ALA A 58 2.81 6.85 11.60
C ALA A 58 1.55 7.41 12.29
N ARG A 59 0.52 6.57 12.50
CA ARG A 59 -0.68 6.96 13.27
C ARG A 59 -0.32 7.32 14.70
N GLN A 60 0.44 6.47 15.38
CA GLN A 60 0.90 6.73 16.75
C GLN A 60 1.79 7.97 16.82
N ALA A 61 2.68 8.18 15.86
CA ALA A 61 3.50 9.38 15.79
C ALA A 61 2.65 10.65 15.59
N SER A 62 1.67 10.61 14.69
CA SER A 62 0.74 11.74 14.44
C SER A 62 -0.07 12.09 15.69
N GLU A 63 -0.57 11.09 16.40
CA GLU A 63 -1.30 11.26 17.66
C GLU A 63 -0.42 11.88 18.74
N LEU A 64 0.77 11.31 18.98
CA LEU A 64 1.70 11.78 20.01
C LEU A 64 2.27 13.16 19.70
N ALA A 65 2.47 13.49 18.43
CA ALA A 65 2.94 14.81 17.99
C ALA A 65 1.80 15.85 17.90
N GLY A 66 0.56 15.48 18.21
CA GLY A 66 -0.59 16.39 18.18
C GLY A 66 -0.97 16.87 16.78
N GLN A 67 -0.67 16.08 15.74
CA GLN A 67 -0.90 16.44 14.33
C GLN A 67 -2.28 16.01 13.79
N GLY A 68 -3.11 15.39 14.64
CA GLY A 68 -4.44 14.92 14.28
C GLY A 68 -4.43 13.56 13.56
N SER A 69 -5.48 13.28 12.78
CA SER A 69 -5.66 12.01 12.08
C SER A 69 -4.69 11.86 10.91
N LEU A 70 -3.98 10.73 10.86
CA LEU A 70 -3.12 10.39 9.73
C LEU A 70 -3.97 10.02 8.50
N ASN A 71 -3.67 10.63 7.35
CA ASN A 71 -4.29 10.28 6.07
C ASN A 71 -3.49 9.23 5.29
N GLN A 72 -2.17 9.38 5.24
CA GLN A 72 -1.25 8.52 4.50
C GLN A 72 0.17 8.59 5.08
N THR A 73 1.01 7.64 4.70
CA THR A 73 2.47 7.63 4.95
C THR A 73 3.23 7.39 3.66
N VAL A 74 4.44 7.96 3.56
CA VAL A 74 5.32 7.78 2.39
C VAL A 74 6.75 7.55 2.86
N ALA A 75 7.31 6.39 2.51
CA ALA A 75 8.71 6.07 2.74
C ALA A 75 9.51 6.30 1.46
N PHE A 76 10.38 7.32 1.46
CA PHE A 76 11.27 7.63 0.34
C PHE A 76 12.56 6.83 0.41
N SER A 77 12.95 6.23 -0.69
CA SER A 77 14.23 5.54 -0.90
C SER A 77 15.02 6.21 -2.03
N SER A 78 16.25 5.74 -2.28
CA SER A 78 17.10 6.28 -3.35
C SER A 78 16.46 6.18 -4.73
N ASP A 79 15.71 5.11 -4.97
CA ASP A 79 15.25 4.74 -6.31
C ASP A 79 13.73 4.83 -6.47
N SER A 80 12.97 4.82 -5.37
CA SER A 80 11.51 4.79 -5.38
C SER A 80 10.92 5.20 -4.02
N TYR A 81 9.59 5.09 -3.89
CA TYR A 81 8.88 5.27 -2.63
C TYR A 81 7.79 4.21 -2.44
N LEU A 82 7.46 3.94 -1.17
CA LEU A 82 6.24 3.23 -0.79
C LEU A 82 5.25 4.25 -0.24
N ALA A 83 4.06 4.33 -0.83
CA ALA A 83 2.94 5.14 -0.31
C ALA A 83 1.84 4.22 0.20
N VAL A 84 1.37 4.49 1.43
CA VAL A 84 0.32 3.72 2.13
C VAL A 84 -0.77 4.66 2.63
#